data_AF-A0A9X8YMF4-F1
#
_entry.id   AF-A0A9X8YMF4-F1
#
_cell.length_a   1.000
_cell.length_b   1.000
_cell.length_c   1.000
_cell.angle_alpha   90.00
_cell.angle_beta   90.00
_cell.angle_gamma   90.00
#
_symmetry.space_group_name_H-M   'P 1'
#
loop_
_entity.id
_entity.type
_entity.pdbx_description
1 polymer ?
#
loop_
_entity_poly.entity_id
_entity_poly.type
_entity_poly.pdbx_seq_one_letter_code
_entity_poly.pdbx_strand_id
1 'polypeptide(L)'
;AALAECRTLAELEHNLAARLVQEQGEAWFSRFGQHTAASAAPQPTKAPASPDARDELGDPRTMRDFVGIEHPDLFHKTREFGAFYRDKKQRQLYWYGMPLETPCKNRAVMFDEVTGKSREFLMFGSNSYLGLSNHPEVIHAIQDAAGLYGATNTGCRIIAGSNV
;
A
#
# COMPACT_ATOMS: atom_id res chain seq x y z
N ALA A 1 -25.01 -21.02 -8.09
CA ALA A 1 -25.64 -20.60 -9.35
C ALA A 1 -26.01 -19.11 -9.30
N ALA A 2 -26.90 -18.67 -8.41
CA ALA A 2 -27.44 -17.28 -8.41
C ALA A 2 -26.39 -16.13 -8.34
N LEU A 3 -25.30 -16.27 -7.57
CA LEU A 3 -24.31 -15.17 -7.44
C LEU A 3 -23.48 -14.90 -8.70
N ALA A 4 -23.30 -15.90 -9.57
CA ALA A 4 -22.46 -15.78 -10.76
C ALA A 4 -23.20 -15.13 -11.95
N GLU A 5 -24.52 -14.97 -11.85
CA GLU A 5 -25.39 -14.47 -12.92
C GLU A 5 -25.98 -13.09 -12.63
N CYS A 6 -25.64 -12.47 -11.49
CA CYS A 6 -26.08 -11.13 -11.12
C CYS A 6 -25.56 -10.09 -12.13
N ARG A 7 -26.47 -9.30 -12.69
CA ARG A 7 -26.15 -8.25 -13.68
C ARG A 7 -26.12 -6.86 -13.07
N THR A 8 -26.63 -6.70 -11.85
CA THR A 8 -26.63 -5.44 -11.11
C THR A 8 -26.09 -5.62 -9.69
N LEU A 9 -25.62 -4.52 -9.09
CA LEU A 9 -25.15 -4.50 -7.70
C LEU A 9 -26.28 -4.87 -6.73
N ALA A 10 -27.50 -4.37 -6.97
CA ALA A 10 -28.66 -4.67 -6.13
C ALA A 10 -29.03 -6.16 -6.14
N GLU A 11 -28.95 -6.81 -7.31
CA GLU A 11 -29.14 -8.27 -7.43
C GLU A 11 -28.06 -9.04 -6.67
N LEU A 12 -26.80 -8.60 -6.77
CA LEU A 12 -25.70 -9.21 -6.04
C LEU A 12 -25.87 -9.09 -4.53
N GLU A 13 -26.18 -7.89 -4.03
CA GLU A 13 -26.41 -7.63 -2.61
C GLU A 13 -27.55 -8.48 -2.06
N HIS A 14 -28.68 -8.53 -2.76
CA HIS A 14 -29.83 -9.33 -2.36
C HIS A 14 -29.50 -10.84 -2.33
N ASN A 15 -28.91 -11.36 -3.41
CA ASN A 15 -28.59 -12.78 -3.52
C ASN A 15 -27.50 -13.21 -2.53
N LEU A 16 -26.54 -12.32 -2.25
CA LEU A 16 -25.48 -12.58 -1.27
C LEU A 16 -26.04 -12.56 0.14
N ALA A 17 -26.89 -11.60 0.49
CA ALA A 17 -27.54 -11.54 1.79
C ALA A 17 -28.39 -12.80 2.03
N ALA A 18 -29.21 -13.20 1.06
CA ALA A 18 -30.04 -14.41 1.15
C ALA A 18 -29.19 -15.67 1.37
N ARG A 19 -28.08 -15.81 0.64
CA ARG A 19 -27.17 -16.95 0.78
C ARG A 19 -26.46 -16.97 2.14
N LEU A 20 -26.03 -15.81 2.63
CA LEU A 20 -25.41 -15.70 3.96
C LEU A 20 -26.39 -16.07 5.08
N VAL A 21 -27.66 -15.67 4.98
CA VAL A 21 -28.71 -16.14 5.91
C VAL A 21 -28.87 -17.67 5.84
N GLN A 22 -28.89 -18.24 4.63
CA GLN A 22 -29.06 -19.68 4.46
C GLN A 22 -27.89 -20.49 5.04
N GLU A 23 -26.66 -20.02 4.84
CA GLU A 23 -25.45 -20.73 5.28
C GLU A 23 -25.12 -20.49 6.76
N GLN A 24 -25.43 -19.31 7.30
CA GLN A 24 -24.97 -18.88 8.63
C GLN A 24 -26.10 -18.59 9.63
N GLY A 25 -27.35 -18.62 9.18
CA GLY A 25 -28.55 -18.30 9.95
C GLY A 25 -28.86 -16.79 10.00
N GLU A 26 -30.14 -16.45 10.23
CA GLU A 26 -30.62 -15.06 10.30
C GLU A 26 -29.89 -14.22 11.36
N ALA A 27 -29.44 -14.87 12.44
CA ALA A 27 -28.72 -14.21 13.53
C ALA A 27 -27.27 -13.83 13.17
N TRP A 28 -26.74 -14.25 12.02
CA TRP A 28 -25.35 -13.98 11.64
C TRP A 28 -25.06 -12.48 11.51
N PHE A 29 -25.97 -11.71 10.92
CA PHE A 29 -25.82 -10.25 10.79
C PHE A 29 -25.82 -9.54 12.15
N SER A 30 -26.58 -10.06 13.12
CA SER A 30 -26.65 -9.53 14.48
C SER A 30 -25.32 -9.68 15.23
N ARG A 31 -24.44 -10.61 14.83
CA ARG A 31 -23.12 -10.80 15.45
C ARG A 31 -22.12 -9.69 15.08
N PHE A 32 -22.34 -9.00 13.96
CA PHE A 32 -21.51 -7.86 13.52
C PHE A 32 -22.10 -6.50 13.94
N GLY A 33 -23.39 -6.46 14.28
CA GLY A 33 -24.06 -5.28 14.86
C GLY A 33 -24.00 -5.21 16.40
N GLN A 34 -23.77 -6.35 17.06
CA GLN A 34 -23.48 -6.40 18.49
C GLN A 34 -21.99 -6.16 18.73
N HIS A 35 -21.55 -4.92 18.49
CA HIS A 35 -20.61 -4.35 19.44
C HIS A 35 -21.36 -4.36 20.78
N THR A 36 -21.07 -5.35 21.62
CA THR A 36 -21.32 -5.19 23.05
C THR A 36 -20.77 -3.82 23.40
N ALA A 37 -21.61 -2.97 23.99
CA ALA A 37 -21.18 -1.80 24.74
C ALA A 37 -20.41 -2.27 26.00
N ALA A 38 -19.44 -3.16 25.80
CA ALA A 38 -18.50 -3.62 26.79
C ALA A 38 -17.52 -2.48 26.99
N SER A 39 -17.88 -1.60 27.93
CA SER A 39 -17.17 -0.40 28.32
C SER A 39 -17.06 0.60 27.17
N ALA A 40 -17.50 1.84 27.40
CA ALA A 40 -16.87 2.95 26.72
C ALA A 40 -15.38 2.87 27.10
N ALA A 41 -14.57 2.16 26.31
CA ALA A 41 -13.15 2.41 26.26
C ALA A 41 -13.06 3.94 26.17
N PRO A 42 -12.32 4.60 27.10
CA PRO A 42 -12.27 6.05 27.09
C PRO A 42 -11.98 6.44 25.65
N GLN A 43 -12.86 7.26 25.06
CA GLN A 43 -12.52 7.92 23.80
C GLN A 43 -11.10 8.44 24.02
N PRO A 44 -10.15 8.20 23.11
CA PRO A 44 -8.85 8.82 23.23
C PRO A 44 -9.16 10.32 23.23
N THR A 45 -9.22 10.90 24.42
CA THR A 45 -9.18 12.31 24.61
C THR A 45 -7.90 12.67 23.92
N LYS A 46 -8.04 13.41 22.82
CA LYS A 46 -6.88 13.99 22.15
C LYS A 46 -6.31 14.91 23.22
N ALA A 47 -5.37 14.37 24.01
CA ALA A 47 -4.60 15.18 24.92
C ALA A 47 -4.12 16.34 24.07
N PRO A 48 -4.32 17.61 24.49
CA PRO A 48 -3.70 18.70 23.77
C PRO A 48 -2.24 18.31 23.63
N ALA A 49 -1.76 18.18 22.38
CA ALA A 49 -0.40 17.76 22.13
C ALA A 49 0.48 18.66 23.01
N SER A 50 1.20 18.06 23.97
CA SER A 50 2.11 18.84 24.81
C SER A 50 3.00 19.63 23.84
N PRO A 51 3.25 20.93 24.09
CA PRO A 51 4.22 21.69 23.30
C PRO A 51 5.53 20.90 23.10
N ASP A 52 5.92 20.13 24.12
CA ASP A 52 7.12 19.29 24.17
C ASP A 52 7.10 18.09 23.22
N ALA A 53 5.92 17.60 22.80
CA ALA A 53 5.82 16.44 21.91
C ALA A 53 6.38 16.74 20.51
N ARG A 54 6.46 18.02 20.12
CA ARG A 54 7.08 18.43 18.85
C ARG A 54 8.60 18.40 18.91
N ASP A 55 9.18 18.73 20.05
CA ASP A 55 10.63 18.69 20.26
C ASP A 55 11.15 17.24 20.26
N GLU A 56 10.34 16.28 20.73
CA GLU A 56 10.65 14.85 20.62
C GLU A 56 10.70 14.34 19.18
N LEU A 57 10.05 15.03 18.22
CA LEU A 57 10.00 14.64 16.81
C LEU A 57 11.21 15.11 15.97
N GLY A 58 12.16 15.83 16.57
CA GLY A 58 13.36 16.35 15.92
C GLY A 58 13.02 17.34 14.80
N ASP A 59 13.80 17.32 13.71
CA ASP A 59 13.58 18.24 12.57
C ASP A 59 12.11 18.20 12.08
N PRO A 60 11.38 19.34 12.14
CA PRO A 60 9.96 19.39 11.81
C PRO A 60 9.70 19.42 10.30
N ARG A 61 10.74 19.57 9.48
CA ARG A 61 10.63 19.56 8.02
C ARG A 61 10.09 18.22 7.52
N THR A 62 9.45 18.28 6.36
CA THR A 62 8.92 17.15 5.61
C THR A 62 9.65 17.04 4.28
N MET A 63 9.44 15.93 3.54
CA MET A 63 10.01 15.76 2.20
C MET A 63 9.68 16.93 1.25
N ARG A 64 8.53 17.60 1.43
CA ARG A 64 8.10 18.75 0.63
C ARG A 64 9.05 19.94 0.76
N ASP A 65 9.56 20.18 1.97
CA ASP A 65 10.36 21.36 2.29
C ASP A 65 11.73 21.36 1.58
N PHE A 66 12.18 20.18 1.12
CA PHE A 66 13.42 20.04 0.35
C PHE A 66 13.25 20.27 -1.15
N VAL A 67 12.02 20.34 -1.69
CA VAL A 67 11.80 20.44 -3.14
C VAL A 67 12.32 21.77 -3.69
N GLY A 68 11.99 22.89 -3.03
CA GLY A 68 12.25 24.25 -3.50
C GLY A 68 13.40 24.99 -2.79
N ILE A 69 14.41 24.28 -2.30
CA ILE A 69 15.59 24.95 -1.70
C ILE A 69 16.40 25.62 -2.82
N GLU A 70 16.34 26.94 -2.89
CA GLU A 70 17.13 27.75 -3.81
C GLU A 70 18.47 28.13 -3.16
N HIS A 71 19.58 27.76 -3.81
CA HIS A 71 20.91 28.09 -3.33
C HIS A 71 21.92 28.07 -4.50
N PRO A 72 22.94 28.96 -4.54
CA PRO A 72 23.93 28.98 -5.62
C PRO A 72 24.80 27.71 -5.71
N ASP A 73 25.09 27.07 -4.58
CA ASP A 73 25.77 25.77 -4.53
C ASP A 73 24.79 24.61 -4.79
N LEU A 74 25.06 23.87 -5.88
CA LEU A 74 24.34 22.67 -6.31
C LEU A 74 24.21 21.60 -5.20
N PHE A 75 25.21 21.46 -4.32
CA PHE A 75 25.23 20.44 -3.27
C PHE A 75 24.60 20.88 -1.95
N HIS A 76 24.14 22.14 -1.85
CA HIS A 76 23.53 22.62 -0.62
C HIS A 76 22.29 21.79 -0.23
N LYS A 77 21.40 21.53 -1.19
CA LYS A 77 20.21 20.69 -1.00
C LYS A 77 20.54 19.27 -0.57
N THR A 78 21.63 18.67 -1.08
CA THR A 78 22.02 17.30 -0.71
C THR A 78 22.53 17.22 0.73
N ARG A 79 23.24 18.26 1.21
CA ARG A 79 23.70 18.33 2.60
C ARG A 79 22.54 18.56 3.57
N GLU A 80 21.65 19.49 3.25
CA GLU A 80 20.42 19.76 4.03
C GLU A 80 19.56 18.50 4.15
N PHE A 81 19.25 17.86 3.02
CA PHE A 81 18.48 16.62 3.01
C PHE A 81 19.23 15.47 3.69
N GLY A 82 20.54 15.38 3.52
CA GLY A 82 21.35 14.33 4.13
C GLY A 82 21.33 14.39 5.66
N ALA A 83 21.35 15.59 6.26
CA ALA A 83 21.22 15.75 7.70
C ALA A 83 19.84 15.28 8.20
N PHE A 84 18.78 15.73 7.54
CA PHE A 84 17.40 15.31 7.82
C PHE A 84 17.22 13.79 7.71
N TYR A 85 17.70 13.19 6.62
CA TYR A 85 17.61 11.75 6.39
C TYR A 85 18.31 10.94 7.48
N ARG A 86 19.54 11.34 7.86
CA ARG A 86 20.31 10.64 8.91
C ARG A 86 19.61 10.68 10.26
N ASP A 87 19.04 11.83 10.64
CA ASP A 87 18.26 11.96 11.88
C ASP A 87 17.05 11.00 11.87
N LYS A 88 16.21 11.07 10.82
CA LYS A 88 15.02 10.22 10.73
C LYS A 88 15.37 8.73 10.68
N LYS A 89 16.47 8.35 10.03
CA LYS A 89 16.96 6.96 9.99
C LYS A 89 17.43 6.49 11.36
N GLN A 90 18.26 7.28 12.06
CA GLN A 90 18.75 6.94 13.39
C GLN A 90 17.60 6.73 14.39
N ARG A 91 16.53 7.50 14.23
CA ARG A 91 15.34 7.45 15.08
C ARG A 91 14.30 6.43 14.62
N GLN A 92 14.61 5.63 13.58
CA GLN A 92 13.73 4.60 13.04
C GLN A 92 12.36 5.15 12.57
N LEU A 93 12.33 6.42 12.15
CA LEU A 93 11.14 7.11 11.62
C LEU A 93 11.12 7.18 10.09
N TYR A 94 12.14 6.64 9.42
CA TYR A 94 12.24 6.64 7.97
C TYR A 94 11.77 5.30 7.38
N TRP A 95 10.47 5.21 7.08
CA TRP A 95 9.82 3.97 6.59
C TRP A 95 9.73 3.87 5.06
N TYR A 96 10.48 4.69 4.32
CA TYR A 96 10.49 4.65 2.86
C TYR A 96 11.39 3.52 2.35
N GLY A 97 10.93 2.84 1.30
CA GLY A 97 11.76 1.90 0.56
C GLY A 97 11.95 0.54 1.21
N MET A 98 11.02 0.09 2.08
CA MET A 98 11.06 -1.27 2.62
C MET A 98 11.18 -2.30 1.47
N PRO A 99 12.28 -3.07 1.39
CA PRO A 99 12.49 -4.01 0.30
C PRO A 99 11.44 -5.12 0.33
N LEU A 100 10.77 -5.32 -0.80
CA LEU A 100 9.80 -6.39 -1.00
C LEU A 100 10.52 -7.65 -1.48
N GLU A 101 10.30 -8.79 -0.82
CA GLU A 101 10.99 -10.07 -1.12
C GLU A 101 10.10 -11.10 -1.84
N THR A 102 8.78 -10.89 -1.83
CA THR A 102 7.80 -11.77 -2.48
C THR A 102 6.92 -10.99 -3.45
N PRO A 103 6.19 -11.65 -4.37
CA PRO A 103 5.20 -10.96 -5.19
C PRO A 103 4.22 -10.14 -4.34
N CYS A 104 3.87 -8.94 -4.80
CA CYS A 104 3.00 -8.02 -4.09
C CYS A 104 1.54 -8.55 -4.14
N LYS A 105 1.13 -9.32 -3.13
CA LYS A 105 -0.24 -9.81 -2.92
C LYS A 105 -0.83 -9.17 -1.66
N ASN A 106 -2.00 -9.64 -1.21
CA ASN A 106 -2.62 -9.21 0.06
C ASN A 106 -1.74 -9.50 1.29
N ARG A 107 -0.85 -10.49 1.19
CA ARG A 107 0.25 -10.76 2.11
C ARG A 107 1.56 -10.74 1.33
N ALA A 108 2.57 -10.09 1.88
CA ALA A 108 3.90 -10.07 1.29
C ALA A 108 4.98 -10.03 2.36
N VAL A 109 6.12 -10.64 2.06
CA VAL A 109 7.32 -10.56 2.90
C VAL A 109 8.09 -9.32 2.50
N MET A 110 8.40 -8.49 3.50
CA MET A 110 9.28 -7.34 3.35
C MET A 110 10.44 -7.46 4.33
N PHE A 111 11.61 -6.95 3.93
CA PHE A 111 12.73 -6.79 4.81
C PHE A 111 12.52 -5.55 5.70
N ASP A 112 12.39 -5.78 6.99
CA ASP A 112 12.28 -4.72 7.98
C ASP A 112 13.69 -4.30 8.44
N GLU A 113 14.18 -3.18 7.91
CA GLU A 113 15.50 -2.63 8.26
C GLU A 113 15.64 -2.26 9.74
N VAL A 114 14.53 -1.99 10.44
CA VAL A 114 14.51 -1.63 11.87
C VAL A 114 14.88 -2.84 12.72
N THR A 115 14.30 -4.00 12.38
CA THR A 115 14.53 -5.26 13.11
C THR A 115 15.61 -6.15 12.47
N GLY A 116 16.04 -5.82 11.25
CA GLY A 116 17.00 -6.59 10.47
C GLY A 116 16.48 -7.95 10.01
N LYS A 117 15.15 -8.10 9.87
CA LYS A 117 14.50 -9.39 9.59
C LYS A 117 13.44 -9.28 8.50
N SER A 118 13.32 -10.33 7.71
CA SER A 118 12.20 -10.51 6.80
C SER A 118 10.95 -10.93 7.57
N ARG A 119 9.83 -10.25 7.33
CA ARG A 119 8.55 -10.51 8.01
C ARG A 119 7.40 -10.40 7.03
N GLU A 120 6.36 -11.19 7.27
CA GLU A 120 5.11 -11.07 6.51
C GLU A 120 4.31 -9.86 7.00
N PHE A 121 3.81 -9.08 6.05
CA PHE A 121 2.91 -7.96 6.27
C PHE A 121 1.60 -8.17 5.52
N LEU A 122 0.52 -7.62 6.07
CA LEU A 122 -0.71 -7.38 5.33
C LEU A 122 -0.53 -6.14 4.44
N MET A 123 -0.79 -6.30 3.16
CA MET A 123 -0.57 -5.27 2.15
C MET A 123 -1.81 -4.39 1.96
N PHE A 124 -1.89 -3.29 2.71
CA PHE A 124 -2.88 -2.24 2.51
C PHE A 124 -2.34 -1.03 1.73
N GLY A 125 -1.05 -1.02 1.40
CA GLY A 125 -0.38 0.06 0.66
C GLY A 125 -0.21 -0.19 -0.84
N SER A 126 -0.86 -1.21 -1.40
CA SER A 126 -0.75 -1.55 -2.82
C SER A 126 -1.80 -0.82 -3.65
N ASN A 127 -1.42 -0.42 -4.87
CA ASN A 127 -2.34 0.10 -5.89
C ASN A 127 -2.91 -1.01 -6.80
N SER A 128 -2.55 -2.28 -6.57
CA SER A 128 -3.09 -3.42 -7.32
C SER A 128 -4.44 -3.85 -6.74
N TYR A 129 -5.48 -3.06 -7.01
CA TYR A 129 -6.82 -3.22 -6.41
C TYR A 129 -7.45 -4.59 -6.68
N LEU A 130 -7.30 -5.11 -7.91
CA LEU A 130 -7.85 -6.39 -8.34
C LEU A 130 -6.84 -7.54 -8.27
N GLY A 131 -5.59 -7.26 -7.86
CA GLY A 131 -4.52 -8.27 -7.81
C GLY A 131 -4.05 -8.79 -9.18
N LEU A 132 -4.47 -8.16 -10.29
CA LEU A 132 -4.19 -8.61 -11.66
C LEU A 132 -2.69 -8.69 -11.98
N SER A 133 -1.86 -7.91 -11.28
CA SER A 133 -0.40 -7.96 -11.41
C SER A 133 0.21 -9.34 -11.17
N ASN A 134 -0.51 -10.23 -10.48
CA ASN A 134 -0.07 -11.61 -10.22
C ASN A 134 -0.99 -12.67 -10.85
N HIS A 135 -1.92 -12.26 -11.73
CA HIS A 135 -2.84 -13.20 -12.36
C HIS A 135 -2.08 -14.09 -13.36
N PRO A 136 -2.27 -15.42 -13.36
CA PRO A 136 -1.50 -16.34 -14.20
C PRO A 136 -1.55 -15.98 -15.69
N GLU A 137 -2.73 -15.63 -16.21
CA GLU A 137 -2.89 -15.25 -17.62
C GLU A 137 -2.14 -13.96 -17.99
N VAL A 138 -2.05 -12.99 -17.06
CA VAL A 138 -1.28 -11.76 -17.28
C VAL A 138 0.21 -12.08 -17.32
N ILE A 139 0.70 -12.93 -16.41
CA ILE A 139 2.10 -13.35 -16.37
C ILE A 139 2.46 -14.12 -17.64
N HIS A 140 1.63 -15.08 -18.06
CA HIS A 140 1.88 -15.84 -19.29
C HIS A 140 1.90 -14.95 -20.53
N ALA A 141 0.94 -14.02 -20.67
CA ALA A 141 0.95 -13.08 -21.78
C ALA A 141 2.22 -12.21 -21.83
N ILE A 142 2.74 -11.80 -20.67
CA ILE A 142 4.03 -11.07 -20.58
C ILE A 142 5.20 -11.98 -21.00
N GLN A 143 5.23 -13.23 -20.54
CA GLN A 143 6.28 -14.20 -20.90
C GLN A 143 6.29 -14.49 -22.40
N ASP A 144 5.12 -14.71 -23.00
CA ASP A 144 4.98 -14.96 -24.44
C ASP A 144 5.44 -13.75 -25.26
N ALA A 145 5.00 -12.54 -24.88
CA ALA A 145 5.42 -11.31 -25.54
C ALA A 145 6.93 -11.08 -25.43
N ALA A 146 7.52 -11.31 -24.26
CA ALA A 146 8.96 -11.18 -24.06
C ALA A 146 9.75 -12.25 -24.84
N GLY A 147 9.21 -13.47 -24.96
CA GLY A 147 9.80 -14.53 -25.77
C GLY A 147 9.78 -14.24 -27.27
N LEU A 148 8.72 -13.58 -27.77
CA LEU A 148 8.56 -13.26 -29.17
C LEU A 148 9.29 -11.97 -29.60
N TYR A 149 9.24 -10.92 -28.76
CA TYR A 149 9.71 -9.58 -29.12
C TYR A 149 10.97 -9.13 -28.36
N GLY A 150 11.39 -9.87 -27.35
CA GLY A 150 12.44 -9.44 -26.42
C GLY A 150 11.91 -8.52 -25.31
N ALA A 151 12.81 -8.10 -24.42
CA ALA A 151 12.43 -7.38 -23.19
C ALA A 151 11.96 -5.93 -23.43
N THR A 152 12.39 -5.28 -24.53
CA THR A 152 12.04 -3.89 -24.82
C THR A 152 12.25 -3.54 -26.28
N ASN A 153 11.44 -2.61 -26.80
CA ASN A 153 11.72 -1.89 -28.03
C ASN A 153 12.55 -0.64 -27.69
N THR A 154 13.79 -0.57 -28.17
CA THR A 154 14.71 0.55 -27.92
C THR A 154 14.51 1.74 -28.89
N GLY A 155 13.31 1.85 -29.48
CA GLY A 155 12.93 2.87 -30.44
C GLY A 155 11.73 3.70 -29.99
N CYS A 156 11.56 4.90 -30.54
CA CYS A 156 10.37 5.70 -30.31
C CYS A 156 9.19 5.16 -31.12
N ARG A 157 7.95 5.52 -30.78
CA ARG A 157 6.76 4.99 -31.49
C ARG A 157 6.83 5.14 -33.02
N ILE A 158 7.39 6.26 -33.50
CA ILE A 158 7.56 6.58 -34.93
C ILE A 158 8.68 5.73 -35.56
N ILE A 159 9.74 5.42 -34.82
CA ILE A 159 10.94 4.74 -35.34
C ILE A 159 11.22 3.51 -34.47
N ALA A 160 10.83 2.32 -34.99
CA ALA A 160 11.11 1.02 -34.37
C ALA A 160 10.53 0.79 -32.96
N GLY A 161 9.60 1.62 -32.50
CA GLY A 161 8.91 1.46 -31.20
C GLY A 161 7.53 0.80 -31.28
N SER A 162 7.10 0.35 -32.45
CA SER A 162 5.78 -0.27 -32.64
C SER A 162 5.95 -1.59 -33.42
N ASN A 163 5.50 -2.71 -32.84
CA ASN A 163 5.46 -4.01 -33.50
C ASN A 163 4.14 -4.17 -34.26
N VAL A 164 4.18 -4.89 -35.40
CA VAL A 164 3.00 -5.28 -36.20
C VAL A 164 2.59 -6.71 -35.88
#